data_AF-A0A1H1QSL7-F1
#
_entry.id   AF-A0A1H1QSL7-F1
#
_cell.length_a   1.000
_cell.length_b   1.000
_cell.length_c   1.000
_cell.angle_alpha   90.00
_cell.angle_beta   90.00
_cell.angle_gamma   90.00
#
_symmetry.space_group_name_H-M   'P 1'
#
loop_
_entity.id
_entity.type
_entity.pdbx_description
1 polymer ?
#
loop_
_entity_poly.entity_id
_entity_poly.type
_entity_poly.pdbx_seq_one_letter_code
_entity_poly.pdbx_strand_id
1 'polypeptide(L)' 'MIALAIKNETWFVSYKTRAGTHHGRMTRTFQSEDDAKQFAMRMLLEDKYPIAGTLNPYLPKQVVASSGVATWAAASPK' A
#
# COMPACT_ATOMS: atom_id res chain seq x y z
N MET A 1 22.45 13.49 -15.38
CA MET A 1 21.94 13.77 -14.02
C MET A 1 20.43 13.65 -14.06
N ILE A 2 19.86 12.49 -13.69
CA ILE A 2 18.40 12.34 -13.63
C ILE A 2 17.97 12.76 -12.23
N ALA A 3 17.36 13.94 -12.13
CA ALA A 3 16.60 14.29 -10.94
C ALA A 3 15.38 13.35 -10.89
N LEU A 4 15.47 12.30 -10.08
CA LEU A 4 14.27 11.61 -9.60
C LEU A 4 13.49 12.65 -8.81
N ALA A 5 12.43 13.19 -9.42
CA ALA A 5 11.47 14.00 -8.69
C ALA A 5 11.08 13.21 -7.44
N ILE A 6 11.41 13.74 -6.25
CA ILE A 6 10.95 13.17 -4.99
C ILE A 6 9.45 13.40 -5.01
N LYS A 7 8.70 12.39 -5.48
CA LYS A 7 7.27 12.38 -5.27
C LYS A 7 7.07 12.30 -3.76
N ASN A 8 6.33 13.26 -3.19
CA ASN A 8 5.87 13.24 -1.80
C ASN A 8 4.82 12.13 -1.62
N GLU A 9 5.19 10.89 -1.91
CA GLU A 9 4.39 9.72 -1.63
C GLU A 9 4.53 9.42 -0.14
N THR A 10 3.39 9.38 0.53
CA THR A 10 3.27 9.21 1.97
C THR A 10 2.94 7.76 2.32
N TRP A 11 2.17 7.10 1.47
CA TRP A 11 1.61 5.78 1.71
C TRP A 11 2.18 4.75 0.75
N PHE A 12 2.21 3.50 1.18
CA PHE A 12 2.48 2.35 0.33
C PHE A 12 1.45 1.26 0.54
N VAL A 13 1.23 0.47 -0.51
CA VAL A 13 0.53 -0.81 -0.46
C VAL A 13 1.43 -1.85 -1.12
N SER A 14 1.77 -2.89 -0.36
CA SER A 14 2.53 -4.03 -0.86
C SER A 14 1.66 -5.26 -0.89
N TYR A 15 1.59 -5.99 -1.99
CA TYR A 15 0.70 -7.15 -2.16
C TYR A 15 1.46 -8.34 -2.73
N LYS A 16 1.01 -9.54 -2.37
CA LYS A 16 1.61 -10.78 -2.89
C LYS A 16 1.31 -10.91 -4.38
N THR A 17 2.31 -11.28 -5.17
CA THR A 17 2.15 -11.68 -6.56
C THR A 17 2.62 -13.11 -6.74
N ARG A 18 1.97 -13.83 -7.64
CA ARG A 18 2.44 -15.15 -8.07
C ARG A 18 3.16 -14.94 -9.40
N ALA A 19 4.48 -14.75 -9.32
CA ALA A 19 5.34 -14.74 -10.51
C ALA A 19 6.01 -16.11 -10.60
N GLY A 20 5.40 -17.02 -11.38
CA GLY A 20 5.89 -18.39 -11.51
C GLY A 20 5.88 -19.17 -10.19
N THR A 21 6.99 -19.84 -9.87
CA THR A 21 7.21 -20.62 -8.64
C THR A 21 7.56 -19.76 -7.41
N HIS A 22 7.76 -18.45 -7.58
CA HIS A 22 8.19 -17.56 -6.51
C HIS A 22 7.05 -16.70 -5.95
N HIS A 23 7.02 -16.59 -4.63
CA HIS A 23 6.11 -15.69 -3.91
C HIS A 23 6.76 -14.30 -3.86
N GLY A 24 6.45 -13.46 -4.84
CA GLY A 24 6.92 -12.08 -4.88
C GLY A 24 6.01 -11.14 -4.10
N ARG A 25 6.50 -9.94 -3.81
CA ARG A 25 5.64 -8.80 -3.48
C ARG A 25 5.89 -7.67 -4.46
N MET A 26 4.82 -7.05 -4.93
CA MET A 26 4.88 -5.77 -5.61
C MET A 26 4.42 -4.68 -4.64
N THR A 27 5.08 -3.53 -4.70
CA THR A 27 4.76 -2.38 -3.86
C THR A 27 4.42 -1.20 -4.75
N ARG A 28 3.32 -0.53 -4.42
CA ARG A 28 2.91 0.73 -5.03
C ARG A 28 2.79 1.80 -3.96
N THR A 29 3.14 3.02 -4.31
CA THR A 29 3.20 4.18 -3.43
C THR A 29 2.17 5.23 -3.84
N PHE A 30 1.73 6.03 -2.88
CA PHE A 30 0.60 6.96 -3.02
C PHE A 30 0.84 8.21 -2.20
N GLN A 31 0.32 9.35 -2.66
CA GLN A 31 0.39 10.61 -1.92
C GLN A 31 -0.59 10.64 -0.74
N SER A 32 -1.78 10.08 -0.92
CA SER A 32 -2.87 10.10 0.07
C SER A 32 -3.17 8.71 0.66
N GLU A 33 -3.78 8.69 1.85
CA GLU A 33 -4.30 7.46 2.46
C GLU A 33 -5.45 6.88 1.62
N ASP A 34 -6.31 7.74 1.08
CA ASP A 34 -7.50 7.32 0.34
C ASP A 34 -7.17 6.61 -0.97
N ASP A 35 -6.18 7.12 -1.72
CA ASP A 35 -5.70 6.44 -2.92
C ASP A 35 -5.12 5.06 -2.59
N ALA A 36 -4.38 4.98 -1.48
CA ALA A 36 -3.84 3.72 -0.99
C ALA A 36 -4.96 2.76 -0.57
N LYS A 37 -6.01 3.23 0.12
CA LYS A 37 -7.18 2.42 0.50
C LYS A 37 -7.92 1.89 -0.72
N GLN A 38 -8.22 2.74 -1.71
CA GLN A 38 -8.89 2.33 -2.94
C GLN A 38 -8.07 1.29 -3.72
N PHE A 39 -6.76 1.44 -3.75
CA PHE A 39 -5.88 0.44 -4.36
C PHE A 39 -5.84 -0.86 -3.56
N ALA A 40 -5.73 -0.80 -2.23
CA ALA A 40 -5.74 -1.97 -1.38
C ALA A 40 -7.04 -2.77 -1.52
N MET A 41 -8.19 -2.08 -1.63
CA MET A 41 -9.48 -2.72 -1.87
C MET A 41 -9.52 -3.48 -3.20
N ARG A 42 -8.97 -2.89 -4.28
CA ARG A 42 -8.81 -3.59 -5.56
C ARG A 42 -7.93 -4.84 -5.43
N MET A 43 -6.82 -4.74 -4.70
CA MET A 43 -5.94 -5.90 -4.46
C MET A 43 -6.65 -7.00 -3.66
N LEU A 44 -7.49 -6.66 -2.68
CA LEU A 44 -8.31 -7.64 -1.96
C LEU A 44 -9.31 -8.34 -2.90
N LEU A 45 -9.98 -7.59 -3.79
CA LEU A 45 -10.91 -8.16 -4.78
C LEU A 45 -10.24 -9.10 -5.77
N GLU A 46 -8.96 -8.88 -6.08
CA GLU A 46 -8.13 -9.75 -6.91
C GLU A 46 -7.50 -10.94 -6.13
N ASP A 47 -8.01 -11.23 -4.92
CA ASP A 47 -7.50 -12.25 -4.00
C ASP A 47 -5.98 -12.11 -3.74
N LYS A 48 -5.51 -10.86 -3.68
CA LYS A 48 -4.15 -10.56 -3.22
C LYS A 48 -4.19 -10.36 -1.71
N TYR A 49 -3.01 -10.51 -1.11
CA TYR A 49 -2.79 -10.31 0.33
C TYR A 49 -2.01 -9.01 0.58
N PRO A 50 -2.66 -7.83 0.48
CA PRO A 50 -2.00 -6.55 0.68
C PRO A 50 -1.61 -6.33 2.16
N ILE A 51 -0.59 -5.50 2.35
CA ILE A 51 -0.27 -4.77 3.57
C ILE A 51 -0.11 -3.30 3.17
N ALA A 52 -0.33 -2.38 4.10
CA ALA A 52 -0.16 -0.96 3.83
C ALA A 52 0.60 -0.27 4.96
N GLY A 53 1.01 0.97 4.73
CA GLY A 53 1.64 1.79 5.75
C GLY A 53 2.17 3.10 5.19
N THR A 54 2.84 3.86 6.04
CA THR A 54 3.46 5.12 5.65
C THR A 54 4.96 4.96 5.38
N LEU A 55 5.49 5.76 4.45
CA LEU A 55 6.90 5.81 4.07
C LEU A 55 7.70 6.70 5.03
N ASN A 56 8.95 6.34 5.30
CA ASN A 56 9.87 7.20 6.07
C ASN A 56 10.26 8.42 5.22
N PRO A 57 10.29 9.68 5.74
CA PRO A 57 10.24 10.08 7.15
C PRO A 57 8.86 10.50 7.67
N TYR A 58 7.76 10.15 6.99
CA TYR A 58 6.43 10.58 7.42
C TYR A 58 6.10 10.08 8.83
N LEU A 59 5.62 11.00 9.67
CA LEU A 59 5.22 10.74 11.04
C LEU A 59 3.76 11.20 11.24
N PRO A 60 2.95 10.44 12.00
CA PRO A 60 3.29 9.18 12.66
C PRO A 60 3.47 8.01 11.68
N LYS A 61 4.32 7.04 12.03
CA LYS A 61 4.45 5.79 11.26
C LYS A 61 3.18 4.96 11.43
N GLN A 62 2.62 4.51 10.31
CA GLN A 62 1.48 3.60 10.31
C GLN A 62 1.86 2.32 9.58
N VAL A 63 1.43 1.19 10.12
CA VAL A 63 1.55 -0.13 9.50
C VAL A 63 0.21 -0.83 9.64
N VAL A 64 -0.34 -1.25 8.51
CA VAL A 64 -1.60 -2.00 8.42
C VAL A 64 -1.26 -3.41 7.96
N ALA A 65 -1.34 -4.35 8.91
CA ALA A 65 -1.13 -5.76 8.64
C ALA A 65 -2.23 -6.34 7.75
N SER A 66 -1.93 -7.40 7.01
CA SER A 66 -2.84 -7.97 6.00
C SER A 66 -4.21 -8.35 6.57
N SER A 67 -4.23 -8.86 7.82
CA SER A 67 -5.46 -9.18 8.56
C SER A 67 -6.35 -7.98 8.85
N GLY A 68 -5.80 -6.76 8.89
CA GLY A 68 -6.52 -5.52 9.16
C GLY A 68 -6.76 -4.64 7.93
N VAL A 69 -6.20 -4.97 6.75
CA VAL A 69 -6.29 -4.12 5.56
C VAL A 69 -7.73 -3.95 5.09
N ALA A 70 -8.57 -4.99 5.16
CA ALA A 70 -9.98 -4.89 4.75
C ALA A 70 -10.74 -3.87 5.61
N THR A 71 -10.61 -3.97 6.94
CA THR A 71 -11.24 -3.02 7.88
C THR A 71 -10.72 -1.60 7.68
N TRP A 72 -9.41 -1.45 7.50
CA TRP A 72 -8.79 -0.14 7.26
C TRP A 72 -9.24 0.48 5.93
N ALA A 73 -9.31 -0.31 4.85
CA ALA A 73 -9.74 0.16 3.53
C ALA A 73 -11.22 0.56 3.48
N ALA A 74 -12.07 -0.09 4.30
CA ALA A 74 -13.49 0.24 4.43
C ALA A 74 -13.78 1.40 5.39
N ALA A 75 -12.84 1.75 6.28
CA ALA A 75 -13.00 2.85 7.20
C ALA A 75 -12.97 4.19 6.47
N SER A 76 -13.89 5.10 6.84
CA SER A 76 -13.92 6.47 6.33
C SER A 76 -12.54 7.16 6.49
N PRO A 77 -12.21 8.12 5.61
CA PRO A 77 -11.01 8.95 5.78
C PRO A 77 -11.02 9.60 7.16
N LYS A 78 -9.86 9.66 7.80
CA LYS A 78 -9.67 10.35 9.08
C LYS A 78 -9.48 11.84 8.88
#